data_AF-A0A523H500-F1
#
_entry.id   AF-A0A523H500-F1
#
_cell.length_a   1.000
_cell.length_b   1.000
_cell.length_c   1.000
_cell.angle_alpha   90.00
_cell.angle_beta   90.00
_cell.angle_gamma   90.00
#
_symmetry.space_group_name_H-M   'P 1'
#
loop_
_entity.id
_entity.type
_entity.pdbx_description
1 polymer ?
#
loop_
_entity_poly.entity_id
_entity_poly.type
_entity_poly.pdbx_seq_one_letter_code
_entity_poly.pdbx_strand_id
1 'polypeptide(L)'
;KSLHAEIEPALLRLAAFPTYVASKISSDNIQGTLSDLEEIWQEFAPEQPFQYSFLDQDFDKLYRADQQVGKLVGTFTVFAICIACLGLFGLASFSAEQRTKEIGVRKVLGASVPNIILLLSKEFTKLVIVAFIIAAPIALYAMNKWLQEFAYKTDINILIFILAGSGALLIAYLTVGYQAAKAALANPIDALKYE
;
A
#
# COMPACT_ATOMS: atom_id res chain seq x y z
N LYS A 1 3.15 0.74 -26.88
CA LYS A 1 4.08 -0.33 -26.43
C LYS A 1 3.91 -0.48 -24.93
N SER A 2 3.72 -1.70 -24.41
CA SER A 2 3.52 -1.95 -22.97
C SER A 2 4.79 -1.61 -22.18
N LEU A 3 4.66 -1.22 -20.91
CA LEU A 3 5.77 -0.98 -19.96
C LEU A 3 6.65 -2.21 -19.71
N HIS A 4 6.20 -3.36 -20.20
CA HIS A 4 6.86 -4.65 -20.14
C HIS A 4 7.88 -4.84 -21.29
N ALA A 5 7.84 -3.99 -22.31
CA ALA A 5 8.78 -4.03 -23.43
C ALA A 5 9.97 -3.11 -23.17
N GLU A 6 11.18 -3.63 -23.34
CA GLU A 6 12.40 -2.84 -23.31
C GLU A 6 12.40 -1.80 -24.44
N ILE A 7 12.98 -0.62 -24.18
CA ILE A 7 13.14 0.39 -25.23
C ILE A 7 14.22 -0.12 -26.19
N GLU A 8 13.77 -0.69 -27.30
CA GLU A 8 14.64 -1.06 -28.41
C GLU A 8 15.37 0.19 -28.94
N PRO A 9 16.64 0.08 -29.36
CA PRO A 9 17.40 1.18 -29.92
C PRO A 9 16.63 1.79 -31.11
N ALA A 10 16.15 3.01 -30.93
CA ALA A 10 15.39 3.74 -31.92
C ALA A 10 16.33 4.67 -32.70
N LEU A 11 16.32 4.55 -34.02
CA LEU A 11 17.06 5.45 -34.91
C LEU A 11 16.09 6.51 -35.43
N LEU A 12 16.25 7.75 -34.98
CA LEU A 12 15.51 8.89 -35.51
C LEU A 12 16.07 9.25 -36.88
N ARG A 13 15.34 8.93 -37.94
CA ARG A 13 15.69 9.31 -39.31
C ARG A 13 14.74 10.40 -39.79
N LEU A 14 15.30 11.45 -40.38
CA LEU A 14 14.50 12.37 -41.17
C LEU A 14 13.94 11.61 -42.38
N ALA A 15 12.64 11.37 -42.40
CA ALA A 15 11.97 10.70 -43.51
C ALA A 15 11.43 11.76 -44.48
N ALA A 16 11.48 11.47 -45.78
CA ALA A 16 10.88 12.34 -46.80
C ALA A 16 9.35 12.46 -46.64
N PHE A 17 8.72 11.48 -45.98
CA PHE A 17 7.31 11.46 -45.62
C PHE A 17 7.16 11.01 -44.16
N PRO A 18 7.29 11.90 -43.17
CA PRO A 18 7.18 11.54 -41.77
C PRO A 18 5.72 11.18 -41.41
N THR A 19 5.52 10.06 -40.73
CA THR A 19 4.18 9.64 -40.24
C THR A 19 3.74 10.44 -39.01
N TYR A 20 4.69 11.00 -38.27
CA TYR A 20 4.44 11.79 -37.07
C TYR A 20 5.42 12.96 -36.99
N VAL A 21 4.92 14.11 -36.54
CA VAL A 21 5.73 15.29 -36.21
C VAL A 21 5.65 15.49 -34.71
N ALA A 22 6.81 15.49 -34.04
CA ALA A 22 6.89 15.81 -32.62
C ALA A 22 7.34 17.27 -32.47
N SER A 23 6.49 18.12 -31.92
CA SER A 23 6.80 19.51 -31.62
C SER A 23 6.77 19.76 -30.11
N LYS A 24 7.76 20.48 -29.60
CA LYS A 24 7.78 20.93 -28.22
C LYS A 24 7.10 22.30 -28.17
N ILE A 25 6.04 22.41 -27.38
CA ILE A 25 5.21 23.63 -27.27
C ILE A 25 5.42 24.24 -25.87
N SER A 26 5.32 25.58 -25.76
CA SER A 26 5.32 26.26 -24.45
C SER A 26 3.98 26.05 -23.73
N SER A 27 4.00 25.88 -22.41
CA SER A 27 2.81 25.65 -21.60
C SER A 27 1.92 26.88 -21.38
N ASP A 28 2.37 28.07 -21.81
CA ASP A 28 1.68 29.34 -21.53
C ASP A 28 0.40 29.56 -22.35
N ASN A 29 0.35 29.04 -23.59
CA ASN A 29 -0.81 29.19 -24.48
C ASN A 29 -0.97 28.01 -25.43
N ILE A 30 -1.23 26.83 -24.86
CA ILE A 30 -1.38 25.57 -25.60
C ILE A 30 -2.47 25.66 -26.68
N GLN A 31 -3.60 26.29 -26.34
CA GLN A 31 -4.76 26.35 -27.23
C GLN A 31 -4.51 27.27 -28.43
N GLY A 32 -3.88 28.43 -28.21
CA GLY A 32 -3.47 29.32 -29.30
C GLY A 32 -2.42 28.67 -30.20
N THR A 33 -1.39 28.03 -29.63
CA THR A 33 -0.37 27.35 -30.43
C THR A 33 -0.93 26.17 -31.22
N LEU A 34 -1.94 25.46 -30.72
CA LEU A 34 -2.61 24.40 -31.48
C LEU A 34 -3.39 24.96 -32.68
N SER A 35 -4.07 26.10 -32.52
CA SER A 35 -4.76 26.77 -33.62
C SER A 35 -3.77 27.27 -34.68
N ASP A 36 -2.67 27.89 -34.26
CA ASP A 36 -1.61 28.34 -35.18
C ASP A 36 -1.00 27.15 -35.95
N LEU A 37 -0.77 26.03 -35.25
CA LEU A 37 -0.27 24.79 -35.87
C LEU A 37 -1.27 24.17 -36.84
N GLU A 38 -2.56 24.21 -36.52
CA GLU A 38 -3.62 23.72 -37.40
C GLU A 38 -3.70 24.54 -38.70
N GLU A 39 -3.60 25.87 -38.59
CA GLU A 39 -3.59 26.77 -39.76
C GLU A 39 -2.38 26.50 -40.66
N ILE A 40 -1.18 26.42 -40.09
CA ILE A 40 0.04 26.06 -40.81
C ILE A 40 -0.10 24.66 -41.45
N TRP A 41 -0.67 23.69 -40.73
CA TRP A 41 -0.84 22.33 -41.25
C TRP A 41 -1.78 22.29 -42.46
N GLN A 42 -2.88 23.05 -42.41
CA GLN A 42 -3.82 23.15 -43.53
C GLN A 42 -3.21 23.80 -44.77
N GLU A 43 -2.26 24.73 -44.61
CA GLU A 43 -1.51 25.33 -45.72
C GLU A 43 -0.56 24.33 -46.39
N PHE A 44 0.15 23.53 -45.60
CA PHE A 44 1.14 22.57 -46.10
C PHE A 44 0.53 21.25 -46.59
N ALA A 45 -0.57 20.79 -46.00
CA ALA A 45 -1.17 19.47 -46.26
C ALA A 45 -2.72 19.49 -46.18
N PRO A 46 -3.41 20.21 -47.09
CA PRO A 46 -4.87 20.39 -47.04
C PRO A 46 -5.69 19.09 -47.18
N GLU A 47 -5.11 18.04 -47.77
CA GLU A 47 -5.77 16.73 -47.92
C GLU A 47 -5.64 15.82 -46.68
N GLN A 48 -4.91 16.26 -45.64
CA GLN A 48 -4.70 15.47 -44.41
C GLN A 48 -5.32 16.16 -43.19
N PRO A 49 -6.23 15.50 -42.45
CA PRO A 49 -6.81 16.09 -41.25
C PRO A 49 -5.74 16.29 -40.18
N PHE A 50 -5.75 17.44 -39.52
CA PHE A 50 -4.87 17.73 -38.39
C PHE A 50 -5.23 16.81 -37.21
N GLN A 51 -4.39 15.84 -36.92
CA GLN A 51 -4.51 14.95 -35.76
C GLN A 51 -3.36 15.20 -34.82
N TYR A 52 -3.68 15.42 -33.55
CA TYR A 52 -2.69 15.61 -32.50
C TYR A 52 -3.00 14.70 -31.32
N SER A 53 -1.96 14.24 -30.65
CA SER A 53 -2.04 13.68 -29.31
C SER A 53 -0.98 14.33 -28.45
N PHE A 54 -1.30 14.57 -27.19
CA PHE A 54 -0.28 14.98 -26.25
C PHE A 54 0.45 13.75 -25.73
N LEU A 55 1.78 13.88 -25.65
CA LEU A 55 2.66 12.79 -25.26
C LEU A 55 2.38 12.31 -23.82
N ASP A 56 2.04 13.23 -22.92
CA ASP A 56 1.63 12.95 -21.54
C ASP A 56 0.34 12.10 -21.48
N GLN A 57 -0.67 12.41 -22.30
CA GLN A 57 -1.91 11.64 -22.36
C GLN A 57 -1.67 10.21 -22.86
N ASP A 58 -0.76 10.04 -23.81
CA ASP A 58 -0.41 8.72 -24.32
C ASP A 58 0.43 7.92 -23.31
N PHE A 59 1.32 8.57 -22.55
CA PHE A 59 1.96 7.97 -21.39
C PHE A 59 0.95 7.57 -20.31
N ASP A 60 0.02 8.45 -19.96
CA ASP A 60 -1.03 8.17 -18.98
C ASP A 60 -1.85 6.93 -19.35
N LYS A 61 -2.21 6.76 -20.62
CA LYS A 61 -2.93 5.56 -21.09
C LYS A 61 -2.14 4.28 -20.84
N LEU A 62 -0.81 4.32 -20.95
CA LEU A 62 0.05 3.17 -20.69
C LEU A 62 0.08 2.80 -19.19
N TYR A 63 0.02 3.78 -18.29
CA TYR A 63 0.05 3.54 -16.83
C TYR A 63 -1.34 3.36 -16.18
N ARG A 64 -2.43 3.73 -16.85
CA ARG A 64 -3.79 3.69 -16.29
C ARG A 64 -4.19 2.31 -15.76
N ALA A 65 -3.82 1.24 -16.47
CA ALA A 65 -4.15 -0.12 -16.05
C ALA A 65 -3.44 -0.47 -14.72
N ASP A 66 -2.14 -0.19 -14.63
CA ASP A 66 -1.33 -0.44 -13.42
C ASP A 66 -1.80 0.42 -12.23
N GLN A 67 -2.14 1.69 -12.48
CA GLN A 67 -2.69 2.57 -11.45
C GLN A 67 -4.04 2.07 -10.90
N GLN A 68 -4.90 1.53 -11.77
CA GLN A 68 -6.18 0.95 -11.34
C GLN A 68 -5.98 -0.30 -10.50
N VAL A 69 -5.08 -1.20 -10.91
CA VAL A 69 -4.71 -2.38 -10.13
C VAL A 69 -4.14 -1.98 -8.78
N GLY A 70 -3.20 -1.03 -8.75
CA GLY A 70 -2.64 -0.50 -7.51
C GLY A 70 -3.70 0.09 -6.57
N LYS A 71 -4.67 0.83 -7.12
CA LYS A 71 -5.80 1.38 -6.34
C LYS A 71 -6.68 0.28 -5.75
N LEU A 72 -7.01 -0.74 -6.54
CA LEU A 72 -7.80 -1.89 -6.07
C LEU A 72 -7.06 -2.66 -4.97
N VAL A 73 -5.80 -3.01 -5.19
CA VAL A 73 -4.95 -3.68 -4.19
C VAL A 73 -4.88 -2.84 -2.92
N GLY A 74 -4.65 -1.53 -3.02
CA GLY A 74 -4.63 -0.62 -1.87
C GLY A 74 -5.94 -0.65 -1.07
N THR A 75 -7.10 -0.61 -1.74
CA THR A 75 -8.39 -0.70 -1.04
C THR A 75 -8.59 -2.05 -0.34
N PHE A 76 -8.21 -3.16 -0.98
CA PHE A 76 -8.25 -4.48 -0.35
C PHE A 76 -7.27 -4.61 0.81
N THR A 77 -6.09 -3.99 0.73
CA THR A 77 -5.12 -3.95 1.83
C THR A 77 -5.72 -3.25 3.05
N VAL A 78 -6.42 -2.12 2.87
CA VAL A 78 -7.10 -1.44 3.98
C VAL A 78 -8.15 -2.34 4.62
N PHE A 79 -9.00 -3.01 3.83
CA PHE A 79 -9.98 -3.95 4.37
C PHE A 79 -9.33 -5.14 5.07
N ALA A 80 -8.26 -5.70 4.51
CA ALA A 80 -7.52 -6.80 5.12
C ALA A 80 -6.93 -6.39 6.48
N ILE A 81 -6.39 -5.18 6.60
CA ILE A 81 -5.90 -4.63 7.88
C ILE A 81 -7.06 -4.51 8.88
N CYS A 82 -8.21 -3.95 8.48
CA CYS A 82 -9.37 -3.85 9.37
C CYS A 82 -9.84 -5.23 9.87
N ILE A 83 -9.94 -6.22 8.98
CA ILE A 83 -10.34 -7.60 9.34
C ILE A 83 -9.30 -8.23 10.27
N ALA A 84 -8.01 -8.05 9.99
CA ALA A 84 -6.93 -8.54 10.84
C ALA A 84 -6.99 -7.92 12.25
N CYS A 85 -7.29 -6.61 12.35
CA CYS A 85 -7.48 -5.94 13.63
C CYS A 85 -8.66 -6.51 14.41
N LEU A 86 -9.78 -6.81 13.74
CA LEU A 86 -10.93 -7.46 14.37
C LEU A 86 -10.60 -8.87 14.86
N GLY A 87 -9.83 -9.64 14.09
CA GLY A 87 -9.35 -10.97 14.49
C GLY A 87 -8.43 -10.91 15.71
N LEU A 88 -7.46 -9.98 15.70
CA LEU A 88 -6.56 -9.75 16.83
C LEU A 88 -7.34 -9.29 18.08
N PHE A 89 -8.32 -8.40 17.89
CA PHE A 89 -9.22 -7.94 18.95
C PHE A 89 -10.03 -9.10 19.54
N GLY A 90 -10.57 -9.99 18.72
CA GLY A 90 -11.30 -11.18 19.16
C GLY A 90 -10.41 -12.13 19.97
N LEU A 91 -9.21 -12.44 19.46
CA LEU A 91 -8.22 -13.26 20.15
C LEU A 91 -7.77 -12.64 21.48
N ALA A 92 -7.53 -11.33 21.50
CA ALA A 92 -7.17 -10.61 22.71
C ALA A 92 -8.29 -10.62 23.75
N SER A 93 -9.54 -10.45 23.32
CA SER A 93 -10.73 -10.51 24.19
C SER A 93 -10.89 -11.89 24.82
N PHE A 94 -10.84 -12.94 23.99
CA PHE A 94 -10.97 -14.33 24.44
C PHE A 94 -9.84 -14.73 25.39
N SER A 95 -8.60 -14.35 25.08
CA SER A 95 -7.44 -14.60 25.95
C SER A 95 -7.55 -13.86 27.28
N ALA A 96 -8.01 -12.60 27.26
CA ALA A 96 -8.23 -11.83 28.48
C ALA A 96 -9.33 -12.47 29.35
N GLU A 97 -10.43 -12.93 28.75
CA GLU A 97 -11.52 -13.63 29.43
C GLU A 97 -11.05 -14.93 30.07
N GLN A 98 -10.32 -15.76 29.32
CA GLN A 98 -9.81 -17.05 29.81
C GLN A 98 -8.79 -16.88 30.96
N ARG A 99 -8.07 -15.75 30.99
CA ARG A 99 -7.08 -15.44 32.04
C ARG A 99 -7.60 -14.49 33.13
N THR A 100 -8.91 -14.19 33.16
CA THR A 100 -9.52 -13.34 34.19
C THR A 100 -9.25 -13.84 35.61
N LYS A 101 -9.33 -15.16 35.84
CA LYS A 101 -9.07 -15.77 37.17
C LYS A 101 -7.62 -15.51 37.63
N GLU A 102 -6.64 -15.68 36.76
CA GLU A 102 -5.22 -15.42 37.07
C GLU A 102 -4.94 -13.91 37.28
N ILE A 103 -5.53 -13.07 36.43
CA ILE A 103 -5.40 -11.61 36.50
C ILE A 103 -6.03 -11.09 37.81
N GLY A 104 -7.19 -11.61 38.19
CA GLY A 104 -7.89 -11.28 39.44
C GLY A 104 -7.07 -11.64 40.68
N VAL A 105 -6.52 -12.86 40.74
CA VAL A 105 -5.63 -13.27 41.85
C VAL A 105 -4.39 -12.38 41.92
N ARG A 106 -3.72 -12.11 40.80
CA ARG A 106 -2.55 -11.22 40.77
C ARG A 106 -2.88 -9.80 41.20
N LYS A 107 -4.04 -9.26 40.82
CA LYS A 107 -4.48 -7.91 41.19
C LYS A 107 -4.76 -7.80 42.69
N VAL A 108 -5.36 -8.82 43.31
CA VAL A 108 -5.57 -8.89 44.77
C VAL A 108 -4.25 -9.03 45.53
N LEU A 109 -3.26 -9.72 44.93
CA LEU A 109 -1.89 -9.81 45.46
C LEU A 109 -1.04 -8.55 45.22
N GLY A 110 -1.63 -7.45 44.71
CA GLY A 110 -0.96 -6.16 44.55
C GLY A 110 -0.24 -5.94 43.22
N ALA A 111 -0.48 -6.77 42.20
CA ALA A 111 0.08 -6.55 40.87
C ALA A 111 -0.46 -5.27 40.23
N SER A 112 0.43 -4.46 39.67
CA SER A 112 0.07 -3.22 38.98
C SER A 112 -0.56 -3.49 37.61
N VAL A 113 -1.56 -2.69 37.24
CA VAL A 113 -2.25 -2.74 35.93
C VAL A 113 -1.27 -2.71 34.74
N PRO A 114 -0.19 -1.89 34.72
CA PRO A 114 0.78 -1.88 33.63
C PRO A 114 1.51 -3.21 33.43
N ASN A 115 1.80 -3.95 34.51
CA ASN A 115 2.48 -5.25 34.41
C ASN A 115 1.59 -6.29 33.72
N ILE A 116 0.29 -6.26 33.97
CA ILE A 116 -0.68 -7.15 33.31
C ILE A 116 -0.77 -6.81 31.82
N ILE A 117 -0.85 -5.53 31.48
CA ILE A 117 -0.88 -5.05 30.09
C ILE A 117 0.38 -5.47 29.34
N LEU A 118 1.56 -5.31 29.95
CA LEU A 118 2.84 -5.64 29.32
C LEU A 118 2.99 -7.15 29.11
N LEU A 119 2.55 -7.97 30.06
CA LEU A 119 2.57 -9.43 29.93
C LEU A 119 1.71 -9.90 28.75
N LEU A 120 0.46 -9.44 28.67
CA LEU A 120 -0.47 -9.77 27.59
C LEU A 120 0.06 -9.26 26.25
N SER A 121 0.48 -8.00 26.18
CA SER A 121 1.00 -7.39 24.95
C SER A 121 2.23 -8.10 24.42
N LYS A 122 3.13 -8.59 25.30
CA LYS A 122 4.35 -9.31 24.91
C LYS A 122 4.06 -10.63 24.20
N GLU A 123 3.05 -11.38 24.64
CA GLU A 123 2.68 -12.64 24.00
C GLU A 123 2.17 -12.42 22.57
N PHE A 124 1.30 -11.44 22.38
CA PHE A 124 0.81 -11.08 21.04
C PHE A 124 1.90 -10.47 20.17
N THR A 125 2.78 -9.63 20.73
CA THR A 125 3.92 -9.05 20.00
C THR A 125 4.82 -10.15 19.45
N LYS A 126 5.08 -11.22 20.23
CA LYS A 126 5.88 -12.37 19.77
C LYS A 126 5.22 -13.07 18.57
N LEU A 127 3.90 -13.26 18.59
CA LEU A 127 3.17 -13.86 17.48
C LEU A 127 3.25 -12.99 16.21
N VAL A 128 3.11 -11.67 16.35
CA VAL A 128 3.21 -10.73 15.23
C VAL A 128 4.62 -10.72 14.63
N ILE A 129 5.68 -10.77 15.47
CA ILE A 129 7.06 -10.85 15.00
C ILE A 129 7.30 -12.13 14.20
N VAL A 130 6.82 -13.28 14.70
CA VAL A 130 6.96 -14.56 14.00
C VAL A 130 6.22 -14.52 12.66
N ALA A 131 5.00 -13.99 12.63
CA ALA A 131 4.24 -13.82 11.41
C ALA A 131 4.97 -12.90 10.41
N PHE A 132 5.57 -11.81 10.88
CA PHE A 132 6.33 -10.88 10.04
C PHE A 132 7.59 -11.50 9.45
N ILE A 133 8.34 -12.28 10.24
CA ILE A 133 9.54 -13.00 9.77
C ILE A 133 9.20 -13.97 8.63
N ILE A 134 8.01 -14.56 8.64
CA ILE A 134 7.55 -15.46 7.56
C ILE A 134 6.97 -14.65 6.39
N ALA A 135 6.20 -13.60 6.66
CA ALA A 135 5.55 -12.79 5.64
C ALA A 135 6.54 -11.96 4.81
N ALA A 136 7.58 -11.40 5.42
CA ALA A 136 8.57 -10.56 4.75
C ALA A 136 9.30 -11.26 3.58
N PRO A 137 9.88 -12.48 3.72
CA PRO A 137 10.53 -13.16 2.61
C PRO A 137 9.54 -13.59 1.53
N ILE A 138 8.31 -13.97 1.89
CA ILE A 138 7.26 -14.32 0.93
C ILE A 138 6.88 -13.09 0.09
N ALA A 139 6.69 -11.94 0.76
CA ALA A 139 6.39 -10.68 0.09
C ALA A 139 7.55 -10.21 -0.80
N LEU A 140 8.80 -10.34 -0.36
CA LEU A 140 9.99 -10.06 -1.18
C LEU A 140 10.02 -10.94 -2.43
N TYR A 141 9.77 -12.24 -2.29
CA TYR A 141 9.76 -13.17 -3.42
C TYR A 141 8.65 -12.82 -4.42
N ALA A 142 7.43 -12.56 -3.95
CA ALA A 142 6.30 -12.19 -4.78
C ALA A 142 6.54 -10.85 -5.52
N MET A 143 7.04 -9.83 -4.81
CA MET A 143 7.38 -8.54 -5.42
C MET A 143 8.50 -8.65 -6.45
N ASN A 144 9.55 -9.43 -6.17
CA ASN A 144 10.64 -9.64 -7.12
C ASN A 144 10.12 -10.31 -8.40
N LYS A 145 9.28 -11.33 -8.28
CA LYS A 145 8.67 -12.01 -9.43
C LYS A 145 7.79 -11.06 -10.24
N TRP A 146 7.00 -10.23 -9.57
CA TRP A 146 6.15 -9.25 -10.24
C TRP A 146 6.96 -8.14 -10.94
N LEU A 147 8.01 -7.61 -10.29
CA LEU A 147 8.89 -6.58 -10.87
C LEU A 147 9.75 -7.09 -12.03
N GLN A 148 9.95 -8.40 -12.17
CA GLN A 148 10.68 -8.98 -13.31
C GLN A 148 9.93 -8.82 -14.63
N GLU A 149 8.61 -8.64 -14.60
CA GLU A 149 7.78 -8.46 -15.80
C GLU A 149 7.91 -7.04 -16.39
N PHE A 150 8.50 -6.11 -15.64
CA PHE A 150 8.71 -4.72 -16.06
C PHE A 150 10.12 -4.50 -16.61
N ALA A 151 10.23 -3.87 -17.77
CA ALA A 151 11.52 -3.57 -18.40
C ALA A 151 12.33 -2.54 -17.59
N TYR A 152 11.65 -1.57 -16.98
CA TYR A 152 12.22 -0.62 -16.03
C TYR A 152 11.63 -0.89 -14.64
N LYS A 153 12.46 -1.36 -13.72
CA LYS A 153 12.06 -1.71 -12.35
C LYS A 153 12.81 -0.88 -11.32
N THR A 154 12.14 -0.61 -10.20
CA THR A 154 12.74 0.04 -9.02
C THR A 154 13.29 -1.02 -8.07
N ASP A 155 14.42 -0.74 -7.42
CA ASP A 155 14.95 -1.61 -6.38
C ASP A 155 14.03 -1.64 -5.15
N ILE A 156 13.79 -2.84 -4.62
CA ILE A 156 12.97 -3.00 -3.43
C ILE A 156 13.74 -2.50 -2.22
N ASN A 157 13.31 -1.37 -1.65
CA ASN A 157 13.93 -0.81 -0.46
C ASN A 157 13.48 -1.55 0.80
N ILE A 158 14.44 -2.06 1.58
CA ILE A 158 14.22 -2.72 2.87
C ILE A 158 13.47 -1.82 3.86
N LEU A 159 13.60 -0.49 3.74
CA LEU A 159 12.85 0.48 4.55
C LEU A 159 11.33 0.27 4.48
N ILE A 160 10.79 -0.18 3.34
CA ILE A 160 9.36 -0.43 3.19
C ILE A 160 8.92 -1.56 4.13
N PHE A 161 9.73 -2.61 4.27
CA PHE A 161 9.45 -3.71 5.19
C PHE A 161 9.56 -3.25 6.64
N ILE A 162 10.54 -2.41 6.98
CA ILE A 162 10.69 -1.86 8.33
C ILE A 162 9.49 -0.96 8.68
N LEU A 163 9.04 -0.12 7.76
CA LEU A 163 7.86 0.73 7.95
C LEU A 163 6.58 -0.10 8.07
N ALA A 164 6.39 -1.10 7.21
CA ALA A 164 5.24 -1.99 7.28
C ALA A 164 5.22 -2.83 8.56
N GLY A 165 6.37 -3.38 8.96
CA GLY A 165 6.53 -4.16 10.19
C GLY A 165 6.31 -3.31 11.44
N SER A 166 6.88 -2.10 11.48
CA SER A 166 6.66 -1.17 12.60
C SER A 166 5.20 -0.72 12.68
N GLY A 167 4.55 -0.43 11.55
CA GLY A 167 3.12 -0.14 11.49
C GLY A 167 2.25 -1.30 11.99
N ALA A 168 2.53 -2.53 11.56
CA ALA A 168 1.82 -3.72 12.02
C ALA A 168 1.97 -3.95 13.53
N LEU A 169 3.18 -3.78 14.06
CA LEU A 169 3.45 -3.87 15.49
C LEU A 169 2.74 -2.79 16.29
N LEU A 170 2.73 -1.55 15.79
CA LEU A 170 2.05 -0.43 16.42
C LEU A 170 0.54 -0.70 16.51
N ILE A 171 -0.08 -1.13 15.41
CA ILE A 171 -1.51 -1.48 15.37
C ILE A 171 -1.82 -2.62 16.35
N ALA A 172 -0.98 -3.66 16.36
CA ALA A 172 -1.16 -4.79 17.27
C ALA A 172 -1.04 -4.35 18.74
N TYR A 173 -0.03 -3.55 19.06
CA TYR A 173 0.19 -3.04 20.41
C TYR A 173 -0.94 -2.14 20.88
N LEU A 174 -1.45 -1.23 20.03
CA LEU A 174 -2.60 -0.40 20.37
C LEU A 174 -3.86 -1.24 20.62
N THR A 175 -4.14 -2.21 19.75
CA THR A 175 -5.36 -3.03 19.84
C THR A 175 -5.34 -3.93 21.08
N VAL A 176 -4.24 -4.63 21.31
CA VAL A 176 -4.08 -5.53 22.46
C VAL A 176 -3.93 -4.74 23.75
N GLY A 177 -3.17 -3.65 23.73
CA GLY A 177 -2.97 -2.78 24.89
C GLY A 177 -4.29 -2.17 25.37
N TYR A 178 -5.14 -1.71 24.45
CA TYR A 178 -6.49 -1.23 24.77
C TYR A 178 -7.33 -2.31 25.46
N GLN A 179 -7.34 -3.54 24.93
CA GLN A 179 -8.12 -4.63 25.51
C GLN A 179 -7.58 -5.11 26.85
N ALA A 180 -6.27 -5.22 26.99
CA ALA A 180 -5.63 -5.57 28.24
C ALA A 180 -5.91 -4.51 29.31
N ALA A 181 -5.90 -3.23 28.94
CA ALA A 181 -6.27 -2.14 29.86
C ALA A 181 -7.73 -2.24 30.28
N LYS A 182 -8.65 -2.47 29.33
CA LYS A 182 -10.08 -2.65 29.62
C LYS A 182 -10.32 -3.83 30.57
N ALA A 183 -9.68 -4.98 30.34
CA ALA A 183 -9.79 -6.16 31.21
C ALA A 183 -9.17 -5.92 32.60
N ALA A 184 -8.03 -5.23 32.67
CA ALA A 184 -7.37 -4.95 33.94
C ALA A 184 -8.10 -3.89 34.78
N LEU A 185 -8.82 -2.95 34.15
CA LEU A 185 -9.65 -1.94 34.80
C LEU A 185 -11.03 -2.46 35.21
N ALA A 186 -11.48 -3.57 34.63
CA ALA A 186 -12.74 -4.21 35.03
C ALA A 186 -12.73 -4.54 36.54
N ASN A 187 -13.89 -4.33 37.17
CA ASN A 187 -14.03 -4.47 38.62
C ASN A 187 -14.02 -5.97 38.98
N PRO A 188 -13.09 -6.45 39.82
CA PRO A 188 -12.93 -7.88 40.10
C PRO A 188 -14.14 -8.49 40.82
N ILE A 189 -15.00 -7.67 41.42
CA ILE A 189 -16.23 -8.10 42.09
C ILE A 189 -17.25 -8.66 41.08
N ASP A 190 -17.31 -8.12 39.85
CA ASP A 190 -18.20 -8.63 38.80
C ASP A 190 -17.69 -9.95 38.20
N ALA A 191 -16.36 -10.14 38.17
CA ALA A 191 -15.74 -11.38 37.70
C ALA A 191 -15.96 -12.57 38.65
N LEU A 192 -16.25 -12.32 39.92
CA LEU A 192 -16.57 -13.33 40.93
C LEU A 192 -18.08 -13.59 41.07
N LYS A 193 -18.93 -12.71 40.53
CA LYS A 193 -20.40 -12.78 40.67
C LYS A 193 -21.09 -13.50 39.51
N TYR A 194 -20.34 -13.91 38.48
CA TYR A 194 -20.84 -14.67 37.33
C TYR A 194 -20.82 -16.19 37.54
N GLU A 195 -20.52 -16.66 38.75
CA GLU A 195 -20.82 -18.01 39.25
C GLU A 195 -21.81 -17.92 40.42
#